data_AF-A0A7D6BUZ5-F1
#
_entry.id   AF-A0A7D6BUZ5-F1
#
_cell.length_a   1.000
_cell.length_b   1.000
_cell.length_c   1.000
_cell.angle_alpha   90.00
_cell.angle_beta   90.00
_cell.angle_gamma   90.00
#
_symmetry.space_group_name_H-M   'P 1'
#
loop_
_entity.id
_entity.type
_entity.pdbx_description
1 polymer ?
#
loop_
_entity_poly.entity_id
_entity_poly.type
_entity_poly.pdbx_seq_one_letter_code
_entity_poly.pdbx_strand_id
1 'polypeptide(L)'
;MEKKGFFFTLLVFIFLFLVLVSVTAWTRIQESKEEQVVVSIRISKMNEFSSMLRDDADRMTQLSGANALRVAATYVAFNNESKFLNDSACLQKSCVYELMYNATIGGKVNYTKGDKSKTNVSFSNMDQMGSLTLKNWDDRITSLAEKANFNLTLYRDNVGVYQSDPWSVKIGYNLHFNITDKALDSVFRREAVPILVTIPITNQTYSGG
;
A
#
# COMPACT_ATOMS: atom_id res chain seq x y z
N MET A 1 -24.80 76.71 -18.96
CA MET A 1 -24.98 75.78 -17.82
C MET A 1 -24.70 74.32 -18.19
N GLU A 2 -24.63 73.95 -19.49
CA GLU A 2 -24.49 72.57 -19.95
C GLU A 2 -23.16 71.87 -19.61
N LYS A 3 -22.06 72.61 -19.45
CA LYS A 3 -20.73 72.03 -19.17
C LYS A 3 -20.61 71.32 -17.81
N LYS A 4 -21.49 71.62 -16.84
CA LYS A 4 -21.44 71.00 -15.52
C LYS A 4 -21.98 69.57 -15.51
N GLY A 5 -22.95 69.24 -16.38
CA GLY A 5 -23.54 67.90 -16.46
C GLY A 5 -22.57 66.84 -16.96
N PHE A 6 -21.72 67.19 -17.94
CA PHE A 6 -20.74 66.27 -18.53
C PHE A 6 -19.68 65.75 -17.54
N PHE A 7 -19.27 66.59 -16.58
CA PHE A 7 -18.30 66.17 -15.56
C PHE A 7 -18.89 65.12 -14.61
N PHE A 8 -20.15 65.30 -14.18
CA PHE A 8 -20.81 64.33 -13.32
C PHE A 8 -21.03 62.99 -14.01
N THR A 9 -21.41 62.99 -15.30
CA THR A 9 -21.57 61.73 -16.04
C THR A 9 -20.24 61.00 -16.20
N LEU A 10 -19.15 61.70 -16.51
CA LEU A 10 -17.81 61.11 -16.57
C LEU A 10 -17.40 60.49 -15.22
N LEU A 11 -17.67 61.18 -14.11
CA LEU A 11 -17.36 60.68 -12.77
C LEU A 11 -18.15 59.41 -12.44
N VAL A 12 -19.45 59.38 -12.79
CA VAL A 12 -20.28 58.18 -12.65
C VAL A 12 -19.74 57.02 -13.48
N PHE A 13 -19.29 57.27 -14.72
CA PHE A 13 -18.67 56.23 -15.55
C PHE A 13 -17.38 55.67 -14.95
N ILE A 14 -16.51 56.54 -14.43
CA ILE A 14 -15.27 56.11 -13.76
C ILE A 14 -15.61 55.26 -12.52
N PHE A 15 -16.60 55.70 -11.74
CA PHE A 15 -17.03 54.96 -10.55
C PHE A 15 -17.62 53.59 -10.92
N LEU A 16 -18.51 53.52 -11.92
CA LEU A 16 -19.06 52.25 -12.42
C LEU A 16 -17.97 51.32 -12.96
N PHE A 17 -16.98 51.88 -13.67
CA PHE A 17 -15.84 51.11 -14.16
C PHE A 17 -15.02 50.52 -13.01
N LEU A 18 -14.72 51.30 -11.97
CA LEU A 18 -14.03 50.82 -10.78
C LEU A 18 -14.80 49.72 -10.06
N VAL A 19 -16.13 49.87 -9.91
CA VAL A 19 -16.99 48.83 -9.33
C VAL A 19 -16.93 47.55 -10.16
N LEU A 20 -17.01 47.65 -11.48
CA LEU A 20 -16.97 46.50 -12.39
C LEU A 20 -15.61 45.77 -12.30
N VAL A 21 -14.50 46.52 -12.30
CA VAL A 21 -13.16 45.94 -12.10
C VAL A 21 -13.05 45.27 -10.72
N SER A 22 -13.56 45.90 -9.67
CA SER A 22 -13.48 45.36 -8.31
C SER A 22 -14.29 44.07 -8.15
N VAL A 23 -15.50 44.01 -8.73
CA VAL A 23 -16.32 42.79 -8.75
C VAL A 23 -15.61 41.69 -9.55
N THR A 24 -15.07 42.00 -10.73
CA THR A 24 -14.36 41.02 -11.58
C THR A 24 -13.09 40.49 -10.90
N ALA A 25 -12.36 41.34 -10.19
CA ALA A 25 -11.19 40.92 -9.42
C ALA A 25 -11.59 40.03 -8.25
N TRP A 26 -12.66 40.39 -7.53
CA TRP A 26 -13.18 39.60 -6.41
C TRP A 26 -13.65 38.22 -6.85
N THR A 27 -14.41 38.11 -7.96
CA THR A 27 -14.88 36.82 -8.47
C THR A 27 -13.72 35.91 -8.88
N ARG A 28 -12.70 36.44 -9.59
CA ARG A 28 -11.52 35.66 -9.97
C ARG A 28 -10.71 35.17 -8.76
N ILE A 29 -10.56 36.02 -7.73
CA ILE A 29 -9.88 35.62 -6.49
C ILE A 29 -10.67 34.51 -5.79
N GLN A 30 -11.99 34.61 -5.77
CA GLN A 30 -12.85 33.62 -5.15
C GLN A 30 -12.77 32.26 -5.86
N GLU A 31 -12.87 32.25 -7.20
CA GLU A 31 -12.71 31.05 -8.02
C GLU A 31 -11.35 30.38 -7.77
N SER A 32 -10.26 31.16 -7.76
CA SER A 32 -8.92 30.62 -7.49
C SER A 32 -8.79 30.04 -6.08
N LYS A 33 -9.44 30.64 -5.08
CA LYS A 33 -9.46 30.08 -3.71
C LYS A 33 -10.20 28.75 -3.66
N GLU A 34 -11.33 28.63 -4.35
CA GLU A 34 -12.10 27.39 -4.39
C GLU A 34 -11.32 26.25 -5.05
N GLU A 35 -10.64 26.53 -6.16
CA GLU A 35 -9.73 25.56 -6.81
C GLU A 35 -8.59 25.14 -5.86
N GLN A 36 -7.97 26.08 -5.16
CA GLN A 36 -6.91 25.79 -4.20
C GLN A 36 -7.42 24.94 -3.02
N VAL A 37 -8.65 25.17 -2.55
CA VAL A 37 -9.26 24.35 -1.49
C VAL A 37 -9.40 22.90 -1.97
N VAL A 38 -9.90 22.67 -3.18
CA VAL A 38 -10.04 21.31 -3.74
C VAL A 38 -8.68 20.62 -3.85
N VAL A 39 -7.67 21.32 -4.37
CA VAL A 39 -6.29 20.80 -4.47
C VAL A 39 -5.73 20.47 -3.09
N SER A 40 -5.93 21.34 -2.09
CA SER A 40 -5.43 21.13 -0.73
C SER A 40 -6.06 19.90 -0.06
N ILE A 41 -7.36 19.66 -0.25
CA ILE A 41 -8.07 18.49 0.27
C ILE A 41 -7.51 17.21 -0.37
N ARG A 42 -7.28 17.22 -1.69
CA ARG A 42 -6.71 16.08 -2.41
C ARG A 42 -5.29 15.75 -1.93
N ILE A 43 -4.43 16.76 -1.77
CA ILE A 43 -3.09 16.60 -1.20
C ILE A 43 -3.18 16.03 0.22
N SER A 44 -4.07 16.56 1.06
CA SER A 44 -4.29 16.05 2.41
C SER A 44 -4.72 14.58 2.41
N LYS A 45 -5.63 14.18 1.52
CA LYS A 45 -6.10 12.80 1.40
C LYS A 45 -5.03 11.87 0.87
N MET A 46 -4.21 12.31 -0.09
CA MET A 46 -3.05 11.57 -0.56
C MET A 46 -2.04 11.36 0.58
N ASN A 47 -1.85 12.36 1.44
CA ASN A 47 -0.97 12.25 2.59
C ASN A 47 -1.49 11.29 3.66
N GLU A 48 -2.77 11.34 3.97
CA GLU A 48 -3.45 10.39 4.84
C GLU A 48 -3.32 8.96 4.30
N PHE A 49 -3.62 8.75 3.01
CA PHE A 49 -3.49 7.46 2.34
C PHE A 49 -2.06 6.92 2.38
N SER A 50 -1.07 7.77 2.09
CA SER A 50 0.35 7.41 2.19
C SER A 50 0.76 6.99 3.61
N SER A 51 0.23 7.65 4.66
CA SER A 51 0.47 7.24 6.04
C SER A 51 -0.15 5.87 6.33
N MET A 52 -1.42 5.68 5.97
CA MET A 52 -2.13 4.41 6.17
C MET A 52 -1.45 3.25 5.45
N LEU A 53 -0.90 3.49 4.25
CA LEU A 53 -0.15 2.51 3.49
C LEU A 53 1.07 1.99 4.27
N ARG A 54 1.81 2.87 4.94
CA ARG A 54 2.98 2.52 5.74
C ARG A 54 2.59 1.65 6.94
N ASP A 55 1.56 2.07 7.67
CA ASP A 55 1.09 1.36 8.86
C ASP A 55 0.52 -0.02 8.50
N ASP A 56 -0.24 -0.14 7.41
CA ASP A 56 -0.80 -1.41 6.96
C ASP A 56 0.27 -2.33 6.35
N ALA A 57 1.32 -1.78 5.73
CA ALA A 57 2.44 -2.57 5.21
C ALA A 57 3.21 -3.30 6.32
N ASP A 58 3.49 -2.62 7.43
CA ASP A 58 4.16 -3.21 8.59
C ASP A 58 3.31 -4.35 9.18
N ARG A 59 2.02 -4.05 9.42
CA ARG A 59 1.04 -5.02 9.91
C ARG A 59 0.91 -6.23 8.99
N MET A 60 0.79 -6.02 7.68
CA MET A 60 0.67 -7.13 6.74
C MET A 60 1.96 -7.92 6.58
N THR A 61 3.12 -7.30 6.74
CA THR A 61 4.40 -8.03 6.82
C THR A 61 4.43 -8.96 8.02
N GLN A 62 3.96 -8.47 9.18
CA GLN A 62 3.86 -9.29 10.38
C GLN A 62 2.90 -10.48 10.19
N LEU A 63 1.70 -10.23 9.66
CA LEU A 63 0.68 -11.27 9.46
C LEU A 63 1.08 -12.28 8.39
N SER A 64 1.54 -11.82 7.23
CA SER A 64 1.98 -12.68 6.13
C SER A 64 3.22 -13.49 6.54
N GLY A 65 4.17 -12.85 7.22
CA GLY A 65 5.40 -13.48 7.70
C GLY A 65 5.14 -14.54 8.75
N ALA A 66 4.31 -14.25 9.76
CA ALA A 66 3.95 -15.23 10.79
C ALA A 66 3.27 -16.46 10.17
N ASN A 67 2.37 -16.25 9.21
CA ASN A 67 1.73 -17.34 8.50
C ASN A 67 2.68 -18.13 7.60
N ALA A 68 3.58 -17.45 6.88
CA ALA A 68 4.59 -18.09 6.06
C ALA A 68 5.53 -18.97 6.88
N LEU A 69 6.00 -18.49 8.04
CA LEU A 69 6.80 -19.28 8.97
C LEU A 69 6.04 -20.49 9.50
N ARG A 70 4.74 -20.34 9.82
CA ARG A 70 3.88 -21.44 10.26
C ARG A 70 3.73 -22.51 9.17
N VAL A 71 3.49 -22.11 7.93
CA VAL A 71 3.39 -23.06 6.81
C VAL A 71 4.73 -23.72 6.51
N ALA A 72 5.82 -22.96 6.54
CA ALA A 72 7.17 -23.52 6.41
C ALA A 72 7.47 -24.57 7.50
N ALA A 73 7.16 -24.28 8.76
CA ALA A 73 7.35 -25.23 9.87
C ALA A 73 6.51 -26.51 9.67
N THR A 74 5.24 -26.34 9.28
CA THR A 74 4.35 -27.48 9.03
C THR A 74 4.84 -28.31 7.83
N TYR A 75 5.35 -27.67 6.78
CA TYR A 75 5.91 -28.34 5.60
C TYR A 75 7.12 -29.19 5.95
N VAL A 76 8.05 -28.66 6.77
CA VAL A 76 9.21 -29.41 7.26
C VAL A 76 8.79 -30.62 8.09
N ALA A 77 7.80 -30.43 8.98
CA ALA A 77 7.31 -31.50 9.85
C ALA A 77 6.67 -32.67 9.08
N PHE A 78 5.90 -32.40 8.02
CA PHE A 78 5.18 -33.43 7.26
C PHE A 78 6.04 -34.17 6.23
N ASN A 79 6.90 -33.46 5.50
CA ASN A 79 7.66 -34.10 4.44
C ASN A 79 8.89 -34.86 4.95
N ASN A 80 9.24 -34.70 6.24
CA ASN A 80 10.44 -35.27 6.86
C ASN A 80 11.73 -34.96 6.05
N GLU A 81 11.64 -33.94 5.19
CA GLU A 81 12.71 -33.50 4.32
C GLU A 81 13.47 -32.40 5.08
N SER A 82 14.58 -32.80 5.71
CA SER A 82 15.63 -31.87 6.13
C SER A 82 16.16 -31.00 4.97
N LYS A 83 15.80 -31.35 3.72
CA LYS A 83 16.12 -30.61 2.50
C LYS A 83 15.46 -29.24 2.38
N PHE A 84 14.35 -28.95 3.08
CA PHE A 84 13.81 -27.58 3.05
C PHE A 84 14.79 -26.55 3.62
N LEU A 85 15.59 -26.98 4.61
CA LEU A 85 16.69 -26.19 5.17
C LEU A 85 18.02 -26.40 4.43
N ASN A 86 18.22 -27.55 3.76
CA ASN A 86 19.50 -27.85 3.10
C ASN A 86 19.54 -27.44 1.61
N ASP A 87 18.41 -27.09 1.00
CA ASP A 87 18.43 -26.53 -0.34
C ASP A 87 18.91 -25.07 -0.25
N SER A 88 20.17 -24.87 -0.63
CA SER A 88 20.79 -23.54 -0.73
C SER A 88 19.93 -22.52 -1.50
N ALA A 89 19.03 -22.98 -2.38
CA ALA A 89 18.06 -22.14 -3.06
C ALA A 89 17.00 -21.54 -2.12
N CYS A 90 16.58 -22.27 -1.08
CA CYS A 90 15.50 -21.88 -0.17
C CYS A 90 16.00 -21.01 0.99
N LEU A 91 17.24 -21.24 1.45
CA LEU A 91 17.91 -20.46 2.50
C LEU A 91 18.47 -19.12 2.01
N GLN A 92 19.04 -19.04 0.79
CA GLN A 92 19.71 -17.81 0.33
C GLN A 92 18.75 -16.75 -0.21
N LYS A 93 17.63 -17.17 -0.81
CA LYS A 93 16.58 -16.28 -1.30
C LYS A 93 15.22 -16.96 -1.17
N SER A 94 14.37 -16.41 -0.33
CA SER A 94 12.96 -16.19 -0.69
C SER A 94 11.93 -17.31 -0.55
N CYS A 95 12.16 -18.52 -0.04
CA CYS A 95 11.02 -19.43 0.20
C CYS A 95 10.00 -18.85 1.18
N VAL A 96 10.47 -18.29 2.29
CA VAL A 96 9.60 -17.59 3.26
C VAL A 96 8.95 -16.38 2.62
N TYR A 97 9.69 -15.60 1.83
CA TYR A 97 9.13 -14.44 1.14
C TYR A 97 8.11 -14.82 0.05
N GLU A 98 8.34 -15.90 -0.69
CA GLU A 98 7.44 -16.44 -1.70
C GLU A 98 6.15 -16.92 -1.04
N LEU A 99 6.26 -17.59 0.11
CA LEU A 99 5.12 -17.93 0.94
C LEU A 99 4.37 -16.68 1.44
N MET A 100 5.08 -15.64 1.87
CA MET A 100 4.45 -14.38 2.27
C MET A 100 3.74 -13.70 1.11
N TYR A 101 4.36 -13.71 -0.07
CA TYR A 101 3.91 -12.92 -1.21
C TYR A 101 2.80 -13.62 -1.99
N ASN A 102 2.94 -14.91 -2.28
CA ASN A 102 2.02 -15.67 -3.12
C ASN A 102 1.41 -16.90 -2.44
N ALA A 103 1.82 -17.21 -1.20
CA ALA A 103 1.50 -18.50 -0.56
C ALA A 103 1.92 -19.72 -1.40
N THR A 104 3.04 -19.60 -2.12
CA THR A 104 3.62 -20.68 -2.93
C THR A 104 5.00 -21.08 -2.46
N ILE A 105 5.41 -22.31 -2.79
CA ILE A 105 6.77 -22.81 -2.58
C ILE A 105 7.28 -23.30 -3.95
N GLY A 106 8.32 -22.67 -4.48
CA GLY A 106 8.92 -23.06 -5.77
C GLY A 106 8.00 -22.82 -6.97
N GLY A 107 7.17 -21.77 -6.91
CA GLY A 107 6.20 -21.39 -7.95
C GLY A 107 4.99 -22.32 -8.05
N LYS A 108 4.90 -23.35 -7.19
CA LYS A 108 3.78 -24.28 -7.17
C LYS A 108 2.76 -23.85 -6.13
N VAL A 109 1.52 -23.81 -6.59
CA VAL A 109 0.36 -23.47 -5.78
C VAL A 109 0.00 -24.68 -4.93
N ASN A 110 0.34 -24.66 -3.63
CA ASN A 110 -0.04 -25.72 -2.69
C ASN A 110 -1.49 -25.55 -2.21
N TYR A 111 -2.43 -25.41 -3.16
CA TYR A 111 -3.87 -25.43 -2.88
C TYR A 111 -4.49 -26.66 -3.49
N THR A 112 -4.78 -27.67 -2.68
CA THR A 112 -6.01 -28.44 -2.91
C THR A 112 -6.49 -29.11 -1.63
N LYS A 113 -7.47 -28.49 -0.98
CA LYS A 113 -8.35 -29.16 -0.05
C LYS A 113 -9.25 -30.10 -0.85
N GLY A 114 -8.88 -31.37 -0.95
CA GLY A 114 -9.78 -32.40 -1.48
C GLY A 114 -9.18 -33.44 -2.44
N ASP A 115 -7.97 -33.25 -2.98
CA ASP A 115 -7.39 -34.25 -3.87
C ASP A 115 -6.41 -35.15 -3.13
N LYS A 116 -6.90 -36.34 -2.72
CA LYS A 116 -6.11 -37.38 -2.06
C LYS A 116 -5.13 -38.10 -3.02
N SER A 117 -5.14 -37.74 -4.30
CA SER A 117 -4.30 -38.37 -5.31
C SER A 117 -3.08 -37.50 -5.61
N LYS A 118 -1.96 -37.84 -4.94
CA LYS A 118 -0.57 -37.39 -5.14
C LYS A 118 -0.17 -36.12 -4.36
N THR A 119 0.37 -36.34 -3.16
CA THR A 119 1.43 -35.53 -2.53
C THR A 119 1.22 -34.01 -2.42
N ASN A 120 -0.01 -33.55 -2.30
CA ASN A 120 -0.30 -32.15 -1.97
C ASN A 120 -0.72 -32.08 -0.50
N VAL A 121 0.20 -31.64 0.36
CA VAL A 121 -0.10 -31.36 1.77
C VAL A 121 -1.06 -30.18 1.80
N SER A 122 -2.35 -30.47 1.97
CA SER A 122 -3.38 -29.45 2.20
C SER A 122 -3.24 -28.94 3.63
N PHE A 123 -2.50 -27.86 3.84
CA PHE A 123 -2.47 -27.19 5.13
C PHE A 123 -3.82 -26.49 5.32
N SER A 124 -4.58 -26.87 6.36
CA SER A 124 -5.85 -26.21 6.72
C SER A 124 -5.74 -24.69 6.91
N ASN A 125 -4.52 -24.22 7.16
CA ASN A 125 -4.15 -22.81 7.27
C ASN A 125 -3.81 -22.12 5.94
N MET A 126 -3.64 -22.84 4.84
CA MET A 126 -3.30 -22.23 3.55
C MET A 126 -4.48 -21.47 2.95
N ASP A 127 -5.72 -21.98 3.10
CA ASP A 127 -6.94 -21.25 2.72
C ASP A 127 -7.00 -19.89 3.44
N GLN A 128 -6.60 -19.84 4.71
CA GLN A 128 -6.51 -18.61 5.49
C GLN A 128 -5.35 -17.72 5.04
N MET A 129 -4.19 -18.32 4.69
CA MET A 129 -3.06 -17.58 4.13
C MET A 129 -3.38 -16.89 2.83
N GLY A 130 -4.21 -17.49 1.96
CA GLY A 130 -4.52 -16.93 0.65
C GLY A 130 -4.90 -15.47 0.77
N SER A 131 -5.83 -15.14 1.67
CA SER A 131 -6.29 -13.77 1.91
C SER A 131 -5.27 -12.83 2.59
N LEU A 132 -4.23 -13.36 3.22
CA LEU A 132 -3.26 -12.62 4.03
C LEU A 132 -1.87 -12.53 3.38
N THR A 133 -1.78 -12.74 2.07
CA THR A 133 -0.54 -12.58 1.32
C THR A 133 -0.24 -11.12 0.99
N LEU A 134 1.04 -10.79 0.80
CA LEU A 134 1.46 -9.45 0.36
C LEU A 134 0.93 -9.12 -1.05
N LYS A 135 0.80 -10.10 -1.95
CA LYS A 135 0.19 -9.88 -3.26
C LYS A 135 -1.28 -9.48 -3.13
N ASN A 136 -2.06 -10.19 -2.32
CA ASN A 136 -3.48 -9.85 -2.14
C ASN A 136 -3.64 -8.50 -1.41
N TRP A 137 -2.70 -8.15 -0.54
CA TRP A 137 -2.61 -6.81 0.01
C TRP A 137 -2.32 -5.75 -1.07
N ASP A 138 -1.37 -5.98 -1.97
CA ASP A 138 -1.08 -5.08 -3.11
C ASP A 138 -2.31 -4.88 -3.98
N ASP A 139 -2.99 -5.97 -4.36
CA ASP A 139 -4.19 -5.94 -5.18
C ASP A 139 -5.31 -5.14 -4.47
N ARG A 140 -5.49 -5.35 -3.16
CA ARG A 140 -6.49 -4.65 -2.34
C ARG A 140 -6.20 -3.16 -2.25
N ILE A 141 -4.96 -2.77 -1.91
CA ILE A 141 -4.57 -1.38 -1.74
C ILE A 141 -4.61 -0.64 -3.08
N THR A 142 -4.20 -1.29 -4.16
CA THR A 142 -4.30 -0.72 -5.52
C THR A 142 -5.76 -0.44 -5.87
N SER A 143 -6.68 -1.39 -5.59
CA SER A 143 -8.11 -1.16 -5.79
C SER A 143 -8.67 -0.02 -4.92
N LEU A 144 -8.20 0.13 -3.68
CA LEU A 144 -8.59 1.26 -2.81
C LEU A 144 -8.06 2.59 -3.34
N ALA A 145 -6.82 2.62 -3.83
CA ALA A 145 -6.23 3.80 -4.46
C ALA A 145 -7.04 4.21 -5.70
N GLU A 146 -7.40 3.26 -6.55
CA GLU A 146 -8.21 3.53 -7.74
C GLU A 146 -9.57 4.13 -7.40
N LYS A 147 -10.25 3.61 -6.37
CA LYS A 147 -11.53 4.16 -5.88
C LYS A 147 -11.38 5.58 -5.34
N ALA A 148 -10.21 5.93 -4.83
CA ALA A 148 -9.89 7.28 -4.38
C ALA A 148 -9.39 8.20 -5.53
N ASN A 149 -9.46 7.75 -6.79
CA ASN A 149 -8.90 8.43 -7.96
C ASN A 149 -7.37 8.62 -7.92
N PHE A 150 -6.67 7.70 -7.28
CA PHE A 150 -5.21 7.65 -7.30
C PHE A 150 -4.72 6.54 -8.23
N ASN A 151 -3.58 6.77 -8.87
CA ASN A 151 -2.77 5.73 -9.50
C ASN A 151 -1.67 5.35 -8.51
N LEU A 152 -1.62 4.08 -8.13
CA LEU A 152 -0.64 3.56 -7.17
C LEU A 152 0.23 2.51 -7.85
N THR A 153 1.54 2.65 -7.70
CA THR A 153 2.52 1.62 -8.06
C THR A 153 3.31 1.24 -6.83
N LEU A 154 3.43 -0.07 -6.58
CA LEU A 154 4.13 -0.65 -5.43
C LEU A 154 5.27 -1.52 -5.95
N TYR A 155 6.46 -1.41 -5.36
CA TYR A 155 7.53 -2.36 -5.58
C TYR A 155 8.35 -2.55 -4.30
N ARG A 156 8.98 -3.72 -4.15
CA ARG A 156 9.79 -4.06 -2.99
C ARG A 156 11.21 -4.33 -3.45
N ASP A 157 12.18 -3.79 -2.72
CA ASP A 157 13.59 -4.10 -2.94
C ASP A 157 14.23 -4.68 -1.68
N ASN A 158 15.44 -5.23 -1.83
CA ASN A 158 16.30 -5.65 -0.72
C ASN A 158 15.60 -6.54 0.32
N VAL A 159 14.76 -7.46 -0.14
CA VAL A 159 14.07 -8.40 0.73
C VAL A 159 15.08 -9.33 1.39
N GLY A 160 15.18 -9.23 2.71
CA GLY A 160 16.00 -10.06 3.57
C GLY A 160 15.13 -10.77 4.60
N VAL A 161 15.34 -12.08 4.73
CA VAL A 161 14.80 -12.88 5.83
C VAL A 161 16.00 -13.45 6.56
N TYR A 162 16.14 -13.13 7.84
CA TYR A 162 17.26 -13.61 8.64
C TYR A 162 16.80 -13.91 10.06
N GLN A 163 17.33 -15.00 10.61
CA GLN A 163 17.06 -15.36 11.99
C GLN A 163 17.97 -14.53 12.90
N SER A 164 17.39 -13.68 13.75
CA SER A 164 18.19 -12.91 14.72
C SER A 164 18.48 -13.69 16.00
N ASP A 165 17.57 -14.57 16.40
CA ASP A 165 17.72 -15.44 17.56
C ASP A 165 16.98 -16.76 17.34
N PRO A 166 17.21 -17.80 18.18
CA PRO A 166 16.57 -19.11 18.01
C PRO A 166 15.04 -19.09 18.00
N TRP A 167 14.42 -18.01 18.50
CA TRP A 167 13.00 -17.86 18.72
C TRP A 167 12.38 -16.73 17.88
N SER A 168 13.13 -16.08 16.99
CA SER A 168 12.62 -14.99 16.17
C SER A 168 13.27 -14.88 14.80
N VAL A 169 12.44 -14.55 13.82
CA VAL A 169 12.87 -14.27 12.44
C VAL A 169 12.62 -12.80 12.16
N LYS A 170 13.63 -12.11 11.65
CA LYS A 170 13.53 -10.76 11.13
C LYS A 170 13.30 -10.79 9.64
N ILE A 171 12.31 -10.03 9.22
CA ILE A 171 11.97 -9.83 7.81
C ILE A 171 12.09 -8.34 7.53
N GLY A 172 12.96 -7.99 6.59
CA GLY A 172 13.19 -6.62 6.19
C GLY A 172 13.15 -6.45 4.68
N TYR A 173 12.60 -5.34 4.21
CA TYR A 173 12.62 -4.94 2.80
C TYR A 173 12.34 -3.43 2.70
N ASN A 174 12.71 -2.77 1.60
CA ASN A 174 12.20 -1.42 1.37
C ASN A 174 10.97 -1.47 0.47
N LEU A 175 9.86 -0.96 1.01
CA LEU A 175 8.66 -0.73 0.23
C LEU A 175 8.79 0.61 -0.48
N HIS A 176 8.76 0.57 -1.79
CA HIS A 176 8.65 1.77 -2.60
C HIS A 176 7.24 1.90 -3.13
N PHE A 177 6.70 3.10 -3.02
CA PHE A 177 5.42 3.41 -3.60
C PHE A 177 5.43 4.76 -4.28
N ASN A 178 4.68 4.84 -5.38
CA ASN A 178 4.42 6.07 -6.09
C ASN A 178 2.92 6.23 -6.28
N ILE A 179 2.40 7.33 -5.73
CA ILE A 179 0.98 7.71 -5.78
C ILE A 179 0.86 8.94 -6.67
N THR A 180 -0.09 8.95 -7.59
CA THR A 180 -0.39 10.11 -8.45
C THR A 180 -1.90 10.34 -8.49
N ASP A 181 -2.36 11.58 -8.33
CA ASP A 181 -3.78 11.92 -8.46
C ASP A 181 -4.17 11.94 -9.95
N LYS A 182 -5.16 11.13 -10.34
CA LYS A 182 -5.61 11.02 -11.74
C LYS A 182 -6.26 12.31 -12.25
N ALA A 183 -6.76 13.17 -11.36
CA ALA A 183 -7.35 14.46 -11.73
C ALA A 183 -6.32 15.59 -11.79
N LEU A 184 -5.17 15.40 -11.14
CA LEU A 184 -4.11 16.38 -11.01
C LEU A 184 -2.78 15.67 -11.27
N ASP A 185 -2.45 15.45 -12.56
CA ASP A 185 -1.25 14.73 -13.00
C ASP A 185 0.07 15.30 -12.44
N SER A 186 0.05 16.52 -11.93
CA SER A 186 1.19 17.19 -11.28
C SER A 186 1.36 16.85 -9.79
N VAL A 187 0.36 16.26 -9.15
CA VAL A 187 0.38 15.87 -7.74
C VAL A 187 0.80 14.41 -7.63
N PHE A 188 2.08 14.20 -7.31
CA PHE A 188 2.63 12.88 -7.08
C PHE A 188 3.42 12.81 -5.76
N ARG A 189 3.48 11.61 -5.19
CA ARG A 189 4.28 11.32 -4.00
C ARG A 189 5.01 10.00 -4.21
N ARG A 190 6.34 10.06 -4.13
CA ARG A 190 7.22 8.90 -4.21
C ARG A 190 7.95 8.74 -2.90
N GLU A 191 7.89 7.55 -2.32
CA GLU A 191 8.54 7.26 -1.04
C GLU A 191 9.14 5.87 -1.03
N ALA A 192 10.22 5.75 -0.26
CA ALA A 192 10.86 4.49 0.09
C ALA A 192 10.76 4.34 1.61
N VAL A 193 10.16 3.26 2.07
CA VAL A 193 9.89 3.02 3.49
C VAL A 193 10.55 1.71 3.89
N PRO A 194 11.55 1.74 4.78
CA PRO A 194 12.16 0.53 5.29
C PRO A 194 11.16 -0.16 6.22
N ILE A 195 10.78 -1.39 5.88
CA ILE A 195 9.98 -2.27 6.73
C ILE A 195 10.94 -3.24 7.39
N LEU A 196 10.85 -3.36 8.72
CA LEU A 196 11.63 -4.32 9.49
C LEU A 196 10.78 -4.89 10.61
N VAL A 197 10.30 -6.11 10.41
CA VAL A 197 9.43 -6.80 11.37
C VAL A 197 10.18 -7.96 12.01
N THR A 198 10.05 -8.10 13.33
CA THR A 198 10.51 -9.27 14.06
C THR A 198 9.31 -10.15 14.39
N ILE A 199 9.34 -11.40 13.94
CA ILE A 199 8.25 -12.36 14.12
C ILE A 199 8.73 -13.44 15.10
N PRO A 200 8.06 -13.60 16.25
CA PRO A 200 8.42 -14.64 17.21
C PRO A 200 7.96 -16.02 16.70
N ILE A 201 8.86 -16.99 16.77
CA ILE A 201 8.60 -18.42 16.60
C ILE A 201 7.97 -18.90 17.90
N THR A 202 6.65 -18.69 18.04
CA THR A 202 5.91 -19.23 19.19
C THR A 202 5.44 -20.64 18.88
N ASN A 203 5.67 -21.57 19.81
CA ASN A 203 5.01 -22.87 19.82
C ASN A 203 3.53 -22.63 20.11
N GLN A 204 2.73 -22.30 19.08
CA GLN A 204 1.29 -22.43 19.21
C GLN A 204 0.98 -23.92 19.28
N THR A 205 0.84 -24.41 20.50
CA THR A 205 0.30 -25.76 20.77
C THR A 205 -1.06 -25.83 20.12
N TYR A 206 -1.16 -26.61 19.05
CA TYR A 206 -2.41 -26.93 18.38
C TYR A 206 -3.28 -27.73 19.37
N SER A 207 -4.13 -27.04 20.13
CA SER A 207 -5.29 -27.70 20.73
C SER A 207 -6.31 -27.91 19.62
N GLY A 208 -6.16 -29.00 18.88
CA GLY A 208 -7.13 -29.39 17.85
C GLY A 208 -8.51 -29.53 18.47
N GLY A 209 -9.43 -28.66 18.06
CA GLY A 209 -10.87 -28.83 18.19
C GLY A 209 -11.45 -29.34 16.88
#